data_AF-A0A2V5RCG1-F1
#
_entry.id   AF-A0A2V5RCG1-F1
#
_cell.length_a   1.000
_cell.length_b   1.000
_cell.length_c   1.000
_cell.angle_alpha   90.00
_cell.angle_beta   90.00
_cell.angle_gamma   90.00
#
_symmetry.space_group_name_H-M   'P 1'
#
loop_
_entity.id
_entity.type
_entity.pdbx_description
1 polymer ?
#
loop_
_entity_poly.entity_id
_entity_poly.type
_entity_poly.pdbx_seq_one_letter_code
_entity_poly.pdbx_strand_id
1 'polypeptide(L)'
;LLGAIVFMFYQFEKPPVYFNQPAYQRALENGYAPELTALQTQFDDVFGQKRAAIRAVLTASSNERDAAINKLRELDAQAHALRDRTKTVLAQAGVDPKSKESDYVFITFILQQMPHGVVGLLIAVILCATMSATAATLNALGSTTAIDFYRPLIRPHASDHHYVLAAKALTAAWGLIAIGVASFASLVENLIEAGNILGSVFYGSILGLFLAAFFIRRATGSAVFFAALFAQALVFILFATTNIGYLWYNFIGCAAVLVLAPVLQKTIFRGAQSLAGA
;
A
#
# COMPACT_ATOMS: atom_id res chain seq x y z
N LEU A 1 -5.44 6.88 12.41
CA LEU A 1 -5.88 8.15 13.03
C LEU A 1 -6.55 9.08 12.02
N LEU A 2 -5.89 9.41 10.91
CA LEU A 2 -6.39 10.39 9.94
C LEU A 2 -7.73 9.99 9.30
N GLY A 3 -7.92 8.72 8.95
CA GLY A 3 -9.21 8.21 8.45
C GLY A 3 -10.37 8.36 9.45
N ALA A 4 -10.12 8.23 10.75
CA ALA A 4 -11.13 8.44 11.78
C ALA A 4 -11.50 9.92 11.92
N ILE A 5 -10.54 10.83 11.73
CA ILE A 5 -10.78 12.28 11.73
C ILE A 5 -11.62 12.67 10.51
N VAL A 6 -11.26 12.19 9.31
CA VAL A 6 -12.01 12.46 8.08
C VAL A 6 -13.42 11.87 8.17
N PHE A 7 -13.56 10.66 8.72
CA PHE A 7 -14.86 10.05 8.99
C PHE A 7 -15.70 10.93 9.93
N MET A 8 -15.14 11.34 11.08
CA MET A 8 -15.84 12.19 12.04
C MET A 8 -16.23 13.55 11.44
N PHE A 9 -15.33 14.16 10.66
CA PHE A 9 -15.60 15.40 9.94
C PHE A 9 -16.83 15.27 9.02
N TYR A 10 -16.88 14.22 8.19
CA TYR A 10 -18.00 13.97 7.29
C TYR A 10 -19.28 13.48 7.99
N GLN A 11 -19.29 13.36 9.32
CA GLN A 11 -20.55 13.21 10.07
C GLN A 11 -21.27 14.54 10.28
N PHE A 12 -20.56 15.67 10.16
CA PHE A 12 -21.09 17.02 10.42
C PHE A 12 -21.05 17.92 9.19
N GLU A 13 -20.04 17.73 8.33
CA GLU A 13 -19.90 18.40 7.05
C GLU A 13 -20.35 17.51 5.91
N LYS A 14 -21.06 18.11 4.95
CA LYS A 14 -21.74 17.40 3.87
C LYS A 14 -20.72 16.78 2.89
N PRO A 15 -20.62 15.44 2.79
CA PRO A 15 -19.82 14.82 1.75
C PRO A 15 -20.56 14.83 0.41
N PRO A 16 -19.85 14.73 -0.72
CA PRO A 16 -20.48 14.36 -1.98
C PRO A 16 -21.08 12.95 -1.89
N VAL A 17 -22.08 12.64 -2.71
CA VAL A 17 -22.64 11.27 -2.79
C VAL A 17 -21.59 10.28 -3.31
N TYR A 18 -20.66 10.75 -4.13
CA TYR A 18 -19.57 9.98 -4.71
C TYR A 18 -18.27 10.80 -4.75
N PHE A 19 -17.16 10.24 -4.25
CA PHE A 19 -15.93 11.01 -4.07
C PHE A 19 -15.11 11.21 -5.35
N ASN A 20 -15.18 10.29 -6.31
CA ASN A 20 -14.48 10.43 -7.60
C ASN A 20 -15.23 11.42 -8.52
N GLN A 21 -15.04 12.71 -8.24
CA GLN A 21 -15.68 13.82 -8.95
C GLN A 21 -15.40 13.83 -10.46
N PRO A 22 -14.17 13.55 -10.96
CA PRO A 22 -13.93 13.47 -12.41
C PRO A 22 -14.73 12.35 -13.12
N ALA A 23 -14.96 11.22 -12.45
CA ALA A 23 -15.82 10.17 -13.00
C ALA A 23 -17.30 10.56 -12.92
N TYR A 24 -17.71 11.20 -11.83
CA TYR A 24 -19.08 11.69 -11.64
C TYR A 24 -19.46 12.72 -12.71
N GLN A 25 -18.58 13.70 -12.99
CA GLN A 25 -18.84 14.72 -14.02
C GLN A 25 -18.95 14.13 -15.42
N ARG A 26 -18.08 13.19 -15.79
CA ARG A 26 -18.19 12.48 -17.08
C ARG A 26 -19.53 11.76 -17.22
N ALA A 27 -20.06 11.18 -16.14
CA ALA A 27 -21.37 10.53 -16.17
C ALA A 27 -22.52 11.54 -16.32
N LEU A 28 -22.41 12.73 -15.71
CA LEU A 28 -23.38 13.82 -15.93
C LEU A 28 -23.43 14.24 -17.41
N GLU A 29 -22.26 14.39 -18.03
CA GLU A 29 -22.11 14.76 -19.44
C GLU A 29 -22.65 13.67 -20.39
N ASN A 30 -22.56 12.39 -20.01
CA ASN A 30 -23.04 11.24 -20.78
C ASN A 30 -24.56 11.00 -20.66
N GLY A 31 -25.35 11.99 -20.23
CA GLY A 31 -26.83 11.91 -20.23
C GLY A 31 -27.46 11.39 -18.93
N TYR A 32 -26.67 11.07 -17.90
CA TYR A 32 -27.18 10.63 -16.58
C TYR A 32 -27.40 11.79 -15.59
N ALA A 33 -27.26 13.04 -16.05
CA ALA A 33 -27.45 14.25 -15.24
C ALA A 33 -28.73 14.27 -14.38
N PRO A 34 -29.95 13.99 -14.90
CA PRO A 34 -31.17 14.10 -14.10
C PRO A 34 -31.23 13.07 -12.97
N GLU A 35 -30.82 11.83 -13.24
CA GLU A 35 -30.85 10.75 -12.24
C GLU A 35 -29.78 10.94 -11.15
N LEU A 36 -28.56 11.30 -11.55
CA LEU A 36 -27.46 11.56 -10.62
C LEU A 36 -27.74 12.80 -9.75
N THR A 37 -28.31 13.86 -10.33
CA THR A 37 -28.70 15.06 -9.57
C THR A 37 -29.80 14.74 -8.56
N ALA A 38 -30.80 13.94 -8.94
CA ALA A 38 -31.86 13.50 -8.03
C ALA A 38 -31.29 12.66 -6.87
N LEU A 39 -30.37 11.74 -7.14
CA LEU A 39 -29.69 10.94 -6.11
C LEU A 39 -28.85 11.82 -5.18
N GLN A 40 -28.12 12.81 -5.71
CA GLN A 40 -27.40 13.78 -4.89
C GLN A 40 -28.36 14.55 -3.98
N THR A 41 -29.48 15.06 -4.50
CA THR A 41 -30.45 15.78 -3.68
C THR A 41 -31.07 14.90 -2.57
N GLN A 42 -31.42 13.65 -2.88
CA GLN A 42 -31.91 12.70 -1.86
C GLN A 42 -30.86 12.42 -0.79
N PHE A 43 -29.59 12.26 -1.20
CA PHE A 43 -28.49 12.05 -0.27
C PHE A 43 -28.29 13.26 0.64
N ASP A 44 -28.42 14.47 0.10
CA ASP A 44 -28.29 15.72 0.84
C ASP A 44 -29.35 15.87 1.93
N ASP A 45 -30.59 15.49 1.62
CA ASP A 45 -31.71 15.51 2.57
C ASP A 45 -31.49 14.49 3.70
N VAL A 46 -31.19 13.24 3.34
CA VAL A 46 -30.88 12.18 4.33
C VAL A 46 -29.69 12.58 5.20
N PHE A 47 -28.66 13.22 4.64
CA PHE A 47 -27.53 13.74 5.40
C PHE A 47 -27.95 14.82 6.40
N GLY A 48 -28.81 15.75 6.01
CA GLY A 48 -29.37 16.77 6.89
C GLY A 48 -30.12 16.16 8.08
N GLN A 49 -30.97 15.18 7.81
CA GLN A 49 -31.70 14.42 8.83
C GLN A 49 -30.74 13.65 9.75
N LYS A 50 -29.73 12.99 9.18
CA LYS A 50 -28.72 12.23 9.93
C LYS A 50 -27.95 13.13 10.88
N ARG A 51 -27.50 14.31 10.42
CA ARG A 51 -26.79 15.28 11.25
C ARG A 51 -27.64 15.75 12.43
N ALA A 52 -28.94 15.97 12.20
CA ALA A 52 -29.89 16.30 13.27
C ALA A 52 -30.06 15.14 14.26
N ALA A 53 -30.16 13.90 13.77
CA ALA A 53 -30.25 12.70 14.60
C ALA A 53 -29.00 12.48 15.47
N ILE A 54 -27.80 12.71 14.92
CA ILE A 54 -26.54 12.65 15.70
C ILE A 54 -26.57 13.65 16.86
N ARG A 55 -26.99 14.89 16.61
CA ARG A 55 -27.12 15.90 17.67
C ARG A 55 -28.16 15.48 18.72
N ALA A 56 -29.28 14.92 18.28
CA ALA A 56 -30.33 14.42 19.17
C ALA A 56 -29.79 13.30 20.09
N VAL A 57 -28.99 12.35 19.57
CA VAL A 57 -28.36 11.29 20.38
C VAL A 57 -27.43 11.87 21.45
N LEU A 58 -26.68 12.93 21.12
CA LEU A 58 -25.74 13.58 22.06
C LEU A 58 -26.47 14.28 23.22
N THR A 59 -27.69 14.76 23.00
CA THR A 59 -28.49 15.47 24.01
C THR A 59 -29.59 14.61 24.65
N ALA A 60 -29.83 13.39 24.14
CA ALA A 60 -30.92 12.52 24.57
C ALA A 60 -30.72 11.98 25.99
N SER A 61 -31.82 11.96 26.73
CA SER A 61 -31.94 11.25 28.00
C SER A 61 -31.77 9.74 27.82
N SER A 62 -31.46 9.02 28.90
CA SER A 62 -31.21 7.56 28.85
C SER A 62 -32.34 6.77 28.19
N ASN A 63 -33.59 7.23 28.36
CA ASN A 63 -34.79 6.54 27.87
C ASN A 63 -35.11 6.84 26.39
N GLU A 64 -34.64 7.97 25.86
CA GLU A 64 -34.90 8.40 24.46
C GLU A 64 -33.74 8.04 23.53
N ARG A 65 -32.58 7.70 24.11
CA ARG A 65 -31.35 7.42 23.38
C ARG A 65 -31.49 6.23 22.42
N ASP A 66 -32.20 5.17 22.82
CA ASP A 66 -32.38 3.99 21.98
C ASP A 66 -33.20 4.28 20.73
N ALA A 67 -34.27 5.08 20.86
CA ALA A 67 -35.07 5.53 19.72
C ALA A 67 -34.25 6.42 18.78
N ALA A 68 -33.46 7.34 19.32
CA ALA A 68 -32.58 8.21 18.55
C ALA A 68 -31.48 7.42 17.81
N ILE A 69 -30.88 6.41 18.45
CA ILE A 69 -29.89 5.51 17.83
C ILE A 69 -30.53 4.68 16.71
N ASN A 70 -31.74 4.16 16.91
CA ASN A 70 -32.43 3.40 15.86
C ASN A 70 -32.74 4.28 14.65
N LYS A 71 -33.17 5.53 14.87
CA LYS A 71 -33.37 6.48 13.77
C LYS A 71 -32.07 6.79 13.03
N LEU A 72 -30.96 6.95 13.77
CA LEU A 72 -29.64 7.16 13.19
C LEU A 72 -29.21 5.97 12.31
N ARG A 73 -29.40 4.73 12.78
CA ARG A 73 -29.09 3.51 12.01
C ARG A 73 -29.92 3.41 10.73
N GLU A 74 -31.20 3.79 10.79
CA GLU A 74 -32.08 3.82 9.61
C GLU A 74 -31.57 4.82 8.56
N LEU A 75 -31.21 6.04 8.99
CA LEU A 75 -30.67 7.07 8.12
C LEU A 75 -29.30 6.69 7.56
N ASP A 76 -28.46 6.01 8.33
CA ASP A 76 -27.20 5.43 7.86
C ASP A 76 -27.46 4.40 6.75
N ALA A 77 -28.41 3.49 6.95
CA ALA A 77 -28.78 2.49 5.93
C ALA A 77 -29.31 3.16 4.65
N GLN A 78 -30.15 4.20 4.77
CA GLN A 78 -30.64 4.96 3.61
C GLN A 78 -29.51 5.66 2.85
N ALA A 79 -28.57 6.29 3.57
CA ALA A 79 -27.41 6.95 2.97
C ALA A 79 -26.51 5.95 2.23
N HIS A 80 -26.28 4.75 2.81
CA HIS A 80 -25.55 3.67 2.16
C HIS A 80 -26.27 3.19 0.89
N ALA A 81 -27.58 2.95 0.97
CA ALA A 81 -28.36 2.52 -0.19
C ALA A 81 -28.35 3.56 -1.33
N LEU A 82 -28.38 4.85 -1.01
CA LEU A 82 -28.27 5.92 -2.02
C LEU A 82 -26.90 5.89 -2.71
N ARG A 83 -25.81 5.69 -1.97
CA ARG A 83 -24.47 5.53 -2.55
C ARG A 83 -24.38 4.32 -3.46
N ASP A 84 -24.95 3.18 -3.06
CA ASP A 84 -24.95 1.96 -3.86
C ASP A 84 -25.76 2.14 -5.16
N ARG A 85 -26.88 2.87 -5.10
CA ARG A 85 -27.66 3.26 -6.29
C ARG A 85 -26.85 4.18 -7.19
N THR A 86 -26.18 5.20 -6.65
CA THR A 86 -25.31 6.07 -7.44
C THR A 86 -24.22 5.28 -8.14
N LYS A 87 -23.55 4.35 -7.45
CA LYS A 87 -22.54 3.46 -8.07
C LYS A 87 -23.12 2.64 -9.21
N THR A 88 -24.34 2.14 -9.05
CA THR A 88 -25.03 1.37 -10.10
C THR A 88 -25.30 2.22 -11.34
N VAL A 89 -25.79 3.46 -11.16
CA VAL A 89 -26.03 4.40 -12.27
C VAL A 89 -24.72 4.79 -12.95
N LEU A 90 -23.66 5.02 -12.17
CA LEU A 90 -22.32 5.30 -12.70
C LEU A 90 -21.77 4.12 -13.51
N ALA A 91 -22.01 2.89 -13.07
CA ALA A 91 -21.64 1.69 -13.83
C ALA A 91 -22.35 1.62 -15.20
N GLN A 92 -23.63 2.00 -15.26
CA GLN A 92 -24.37 2.11 -16.53
C GLN A 92 -23.81 3.22 -17.44
N ALA A 93 -23.28 4.30 -16.84
CA ALA A 93 -22.60 5.37 -17.54
C ALA A 93 -21.17 5.02 -18.02
N GLY A 94 -20.73 3.77 -17.85
CA GLY A 94 -19.39 3.31 -18.24
C GLY A 94 -18.29 3.69 -17.25
N VAL A 95 -18.63 4.13 -16.03
CA VAL A 95 -17.68 4.31 -14.95
C VAL A 95 -17.46 2.96 -14.28
N ASP A 96 -16.23 2.44 -14.35
CA ASP A 96 -15.87 1.16 -13.73
C ASP A 96 -16.26 1.13 -12.23
N PRO A 97 -17.06 0.13 -11.77
CA PRO A 97 -17.37 -0.10 -10.35
C PRO A 97 -16.13 -0.26 -9.46
N LYS A 98 -14.99 -0.66 -10.03
CA LYS A 98 -13.68 -0.69 -9.35
C LYS A 98 -13.06 0.70 -9.17
N SER A 99 -13.86 1.75 -9.29
CA SER A 99 -13.37 3.12 -9.17
C SER A 99 -12.62 3.31 -7.86
N LYS A 100 -11.48 4.01 -7.94
CA LYS A 100 -10.61 4.41 -6.83
C LYS A 100 -11.26 5.40 -5.86
N GLU A 101 -12.57 5.30 -5.61
CA GLU A 101 -13.35 6.23 -4.79
C GLU A 101 -12.69 6.45 -3.42
N SER A 102 -12.16 5.39 -2.80
CA SER A 102 -11.44 5.46 -1.52
C SER A 102 -10.24 6.41 -1.56
N ASP A 103 -9.50 6.47 -2.67
CA ASP A 103 -8.34 7.34 -2.83
C ASP A 103 -8.77 8.82 -2.92
N TYR A 104 -9.94 9.07 -3.52
CA TYR A 104 -10.49 10.41 -3.68
C TYR A 104 -11.08 10.97 -2.38
N VAL A 105 -11.47 10.15 -1.40
CA VAL A 105 -11.99 10.66 -0.11
C VAL A 105 -11.03 11.66 0.53
N PHE A 106 -9.74 11.30 0.58
CA PHE A 106 -8.72 12.15 1.18
C PHE A 106 -8.39 13.37 0.29
N ILE A 107 -8.32 13.19 -1.02
CA ILE A 107 -8.05 14.27 -1.98
C ILE A 107 -9.17 15.32 -1.92
N THR A 108 -10.43 14.89 -1.96
CA THR A 108 -11.60 15.76 -1.86
C THR A 108 -11.62 16.53 -0.55
N PHE A 109 -11.32 15.86 0.57
CA PHE A 109 -11.23 16.52 1.88
C PHE A 109 -10.19 17.64 1.89
N ILE A 110 -8.97 17.37 1.39
CA ILE A 110 -7.90 18.38 1.31
C ILE A 110 -8.35 19.55 0.44
N LEU A 111 -8.83 19.27 -0.78
CA LEU A 111 -9.10 20.32 -1.77
C LEU A 111 -10.29 21.21 -1.39
N GLN A 112 -11.31 20.67 -0.73
CA GLN A 112 -12.55 21.41 -0.45
C GLN A 112 -12.56 22.09 0.92
N GLN A 113 -11.84 21.55 1.91
CA GLN A 113 -12.03 21.94 3.32
C GLN A 113 -10.81 22.62 3.92
N MET A 114 -9.64 22.57 3.25
CA MET A 114 -8.46 23.26 3.73
C MET A 114 -8.30 24.65 3.07
N PRO A 115 -7.75 25.65 3.79
CA PRO A 115 -7.44 26.94 3.21
C PRO A 115 -6.49 26.80 2.02
N HIS A 116 -6.69 27.59 0.96
CA HIS A 116 -5.92 27.48 -0.28
C HIS A 116 -4.39 27.50 -0.09
N GLY A 117 -3.86 28.26 0.87
CA GLY A 117 -2.44 28.27 1.21
C GLY A 117 -1.93 26.98 1.88
N VAL A 118 -2.76 26.35 2.71
CA VAL A 118 -2.43 25.08 3.41
C VAL A 118 -2.49 23.91 2.43
N VAL A 119 -3.43 23.91 1.48
CA VAL A 119 -3.50 22.92 0.41
C VAL A 119 -2.20 22.88 -0.40
N GLY A 120 -1.73 24.05 -0.83
CA GLY A 120 -0.47 24.17 -1.58
C GLY A 120 0.73 23.66 -0.77
N LEU A 121 0.80 24.01 0.52
CA LEU A 121 1.85 23.53 1.42
C LEU A 121 1.78 22.00 1.60
N LEU A 122 0.60 21.43 1.78
CA LEU A 122 0.42 19.99 1.97
C LEU A 122 0.84 19.21 0.72
N ILE A 123 0.42 19.66 -0.46
CA ILE A 123 0.85 19.06 -1.73
C ILE A 123 2.37 19.15 -1.87
N ALA A 124 2.97 20.30 -1.57
CA ALA A 124 4.42 20.45 -1.59
C ALA A 124 5.13 19.47 -0.64
N VAL A 125 4.64 19.31 0.60
CA VAL A 125 5.19 18.34 1.57
C VAL A 125 5.07 16.90 1.06
N ILE A 126 3.93 16.51 0.49
CA ILE A 126 3.72 15.16 -0.07
C ILE A 126 4.69 14.91 -1.22
N LEU A 127 4.85 15.87 -2.13
CA LEU A 127 5.79 15.76 -3.25
C LEU A 127 7.23 15.71 -2.76
N CYS A 128 7.63 16.56 -1.82
CA CYS A 128 8.96 16.54 -1.23
C CYS A 128 9.28 15.22 -0.51
N ALA A 129 8.34 14.70 0.29
CA ALA A 129 8.49 13.42 0.98
C ALA A 129 8.63 12.27 -0.01
N THR A 130 7.76 12.22 -1.03
CA THR A 130 7.79 11.19 -2.08
C THR A 130 9.08 11.26 -2.90
N MET A 131 9.52 12.47 -3.27
CA MET A 131 10.76 12.69 -4.01
C MET A 131 11.98 12.25 -3.20
N SER A 132 12.03 12.58 -1.90
CA SER A 132 13.12 12.17 -1.02
C SER A 132 13.22 10.65 -0.89
N ALA A 133 12.10 9.97 -0.63
CA ALA A 133 12.06 8.51 -0.52
C ALA A 133 12.43 7.80 -1.84
N THR A 134 11.92 8.32 -2.96
CA THR A 134 12.20 7.77 -4.30
C THR A 134 13.65 7.97 -4.69
N ALA A 135 14.21 9.15 -4.45
CA ALA A 135 15.62 9.44 -4.72
C ALA A 135 16.55 8.54 -3.89
N ALA A 136 16.25 8.34 -2.60
CA ALA A 136 17.00 7.43 -1.75
C ALA A 136 16.96 5.99 -2.26
N THR A 137 15.77 5.50 -2.65
CA THR A 137 15.59 4.13 -3.17
C THR A 137 16.32 3.92 -4.50
N LEU A 138 16.16 4.84 -5.46
CA LEU A 138 16.85 4.76 -6.76
C LEU A 138 18.36 4.84 -6.61
N ASN A 139 18.87 5.71 -5.73
CA ASN A 139 20.29 5.82 -5.47
C ASN A 139 20.86 4.56 -4.80
N ALA A 140 20.13 3.97 -3.86
CA ALA A 140 20.50 2.70 -3.25
C ALA A 140 20.54 1.58 -4.30
N LEU A 141 19.51 1.43 -5.13
CA LEU A 141 19.47 0.44 -6.20
C LEU A 141 20.62 0.61 -7.19
N GLY A 142 20.87 1.84 -7.67
CA GLY A 142 21.97 2.14 -8.58
C GLY A 142 23.34 1.85 -7.96
N SER A 143 23.55 2.21 -6.69
CA SER A 143 24.81 1.99 -5.97
C SER A 143 25.06 0.51 -5.67
N THR A 144 24.06 -0.21 -5.17
CA THR A 144 24.10 -1.67 -4.95
C THR A 144 24.36 -2.40 -6.27
N THR A 145 23.67 -2.02 -7.36
CA THR A 145 23.93 -2.62 -8.68
C THR A 145 25.35 -2.34 -9.17
N ALA A 146 25.86 -1.12 -8.93
CA ALA A 146 27.21 -0.74 -9.34
C ALA A 146 28.31 -1.47 -8.54
N ILE A 147 28.15 -1.54 -7.21
CA ILE A 147 29.18 -2.05 -6.30
C ILE A 147 29.12 -3.57 -6.21
N ASP A 148 27.92 -4.16 -6.12
CA ASP A 148 27.75 -5.60 -5.86
C ASP A 148 27.76 -6.43 -7.15
N PHE A 149 27.39 -5.83 -8.29
CA PHE A 149 27.37 -6.54 -9.59
C PHE A 149 28.35 -5.95 -10.61
N TYR A 150 28.24 -4.67 -10.96
CA TYR A 150 29.04 -4.09 -12.05
C TYR A 150 30.55 -4.11 -11.77
N ARG A 151 30.96 -3.69 -10.58
CA ARG A 151 32.36 -3.69 -10.16
C ARG A 151 32.98 -5.10 -10.18
N PRO A 152 32.47 -6.10 -9.44
CA PRO A 152 33.11 -7.41 -9.39
C PRO A 152 32.99 -8.21 -10.69
N LEU A 153 31.88 -8.13 -11.43
CA LEU A 153 31.62 -9.01 -12.58
C LEU A 153 32.03 -8.41 -13.94
N ILE A 154 31.89 -7.09 -14.12
CA ILE A 154 32.06 -6.45 -15.43
C ILE A 154 33.40 -5.72 -15.53
N ARG A 155 33.77 -4.93 -14.51
CA ARG A 155 34.97 -4.11 -14.60
C ARG A 155 35.64 -3.89 -13.23
N PRO A 156 36.37 -4.87 -12.68
CA PRO A 156 36.89 -4.86 -11.30
C PRO A 156 38.01 -3.86 -10.99
N HIS A 157 38.68 -3.31 -12.02
CA HIS A 157 39.82 -2.40 -11.86
C HIS A 157 39.59 -1.01 -12.49
N ALA A 158 38.34 -0.55 -12.56
CA ALA A 158 38.07 0.82 -12.99
C ALA A 158 38.40 1.84 -11.88
N SER A 159 38.54 3.10 -12.25
CA SER A 159 38.72 4.20 -11.29
C SER A 159 37.43 4.50 -10.52
N ASP A 160 37.54 5.10 -9.33
CA ASP A 160 36.37 5.51 -8.54
C ASP A 160 35.44 6.46 -9.30
N HIS A 161 36.01 7.35 -10.10
CA HIS A 161 35.24 8.22 -10.99
C HIS A 161 34.35 7.43 -11.97
N HIS A 162 34.87 6.31 -12.51
CA HIS A 162 34.10 5.43 -13.39
C HIS A 162 32.93 4.77 -12.65
N TYR A 163 33.15 4.30 -11.42
CA TYR A 163 32.06 3.68 -10.64
C TYR A 163 30.98 4.69 -10.24
N VAL A 164 31.35 5.95 -9.94
CA VAL A 164 30.36 7.00 -9.69
C VAL A 164 29.52 7.27 -10.94
N LEU A 165 30.15 7.31 -12.12
CA LEU A 165 29.44 7.51 -13.38
C LEU A 165 28.53 6.31 -13.71
N ALA A 166 29.02 5.09 -13.47
CA ALA A 166 28.26 3.86 -13.63
C ALA A 166 27.05 3.82 -12.68
N ALA A 167 27.23 4.16 -11.40
CA ALA A 167 26.14 4.25 -10.43
C ALA A 167 25.09 5.27 -10.86
N LYS A 168 25.49 6.47 -11.34
CA LYS A 168 24.54 7.47 -11.88
C LYS A 168 23.76 6.94 -13.08
N ALA A 169 24.41 6.25 -14.01
CA ALA A 169 23.77 5.66 -15.18
C ALA A 169 22.79 4.53 -14.79
N LEU A 170 23.17 3.68 -13.83
CA LEU A 170 22.31 2.62 -13.30
C LEU A 170 21.12 3.18 -12.52
N THR A 171 21.30 4.25 -11.74
CA THR A 171 20.20 4.98 -11.08
C THR A 171 19.19 5.50 -12.11
N ALA A 172 19.68 6.07 -13.22
CA ALA A 172 18.80 6.52 -14.31
C ALA A 172 18.06 5.34 -14.97
N ALA A 173 18.74 4.22 -15.21
CA ALA A 173 18.12 3.00 -15.76
C ALA A 173 17.02 2.44 -14.83
N TRP A 174 17.28 2.37 -13.52
CA TRP A 174 16.27 2.00 -12.52
C TRP A 174 15.10 2.98 -12.48
N GLY A 175 15.35 4.28 -12.68
CA GLY A 175 14.30 5.29 -12.82
C GLY A 175 13.38 5.02 -14.02
N LEU A 176 13.94 4.64 -15.18
CA LEU A 176 13.16 4.26 -16.36
C LEU A 176 12.34 2.99 -16.11
N ILE A 177 12.92 1.98 -15.45
CA ILE A 177 12.21 0.76 -15.06
C ILE A 177 11.06 1.11 -14.10
N ALA A 178 11.29 1.97 -13.12
CA ALA A 178 10.28 2.40 -12.17
C ALA A 178 9.11 3.13 -12.88
N ILE A 179 9.39 4.00 -13.86
CA ILE A 179 8.36 4.63 -14.69
C ILE A 179 7.57 3.58 -15.47
N GLY A 180 8.26 2.60 -16.07
CA GLY A 180 7.62 1.49 -16.78
C GLY A 180 6.67 0.69 -15.90
N VAL A 181 7.10 0.32 -14.68
CA VAL A 181 6.24 -0.38 -13.71
C VAL A 181 5.08 0.52 -13.25
N ALA A 182 5.32 1.81 -13.03
CA ALA A 182 4.29 2.77 -12.62
C ALA A 182 3.18 2.92 -13.69
N SER A 183 3.48 2.74 -14.98
CA SER A 183 2.47 2.73 -16.04
C SER A 183 1.44 1.60 -15.89
N PHE A 184 1.79 0.50 -15.22
CA PHE A 184 0.87 -0.61 -14.94
C PHE A 184 0.21 -0.53 -13.55
N ALA A 185 0.49 0.50 -12.75
CA ALA A 185 -0.06 0.65 -11.41
C ALA A 185 -1.59 0.82 -11.39
N SER A 186 -2.21 1.20 -12.51
CA SER A 186 -3.66 1.28 -12.66
C SER A 186 -4.36 -0.08 -12.70
N LEU A 187 -3.64 -1.17 -13.00
CA LEU A 187 -4.20 -2.53 -13.04
C LEU A 187 -4.35 -3.15 -11.64
N VAL A 188 -3.73 -2.56 -10.62
CA VAL A 188 -3.75 -3.06 -9.25
C VAL A 188 -4.88 -2.38 -8.46
N GLU A 189 -5.74 -3.19 -7.83
CA GLU A 189 -6.90 -2.69 -7.08
C GLU A 189 -6.50 -1.93 -5.82
N ASN A 190 -5.53 -2.45 -5.06
CA ASN A 190 -4.99 -1.80 -3.87
C ASN A 190 -3.46 -1.84 -3.89
N LEU A 191 -2.85 -0.68 -4.14
CA LEU A 191 -1.41 -0.55 -4.29
C LEU A 191 -0.67 -0.83 -2.98
N ILE A 192 -1.27 -0.49 -1.83
CA ILE A 192 -0.71 -0.76 -0.50
C ILE A 192 -0.72 -2.27 -0.24
N GLU A 193 -1.82 -2.94 -0.57
CA GLU A 193 -1.94 -4.38 -0.40
C GLU A 193 -0.95 -5.13 -1.31
N ALA A 194 -0.88 -4.78 -2.59
CA ALA A 194 0.07 -5.40 -3.51
C ALA A 194 1.53 -5.21 -3.06
N GLY A 195 1.88 -4.02 -2.57
CA GLY A 195 3.18 -3.75 -1.98
C GLY A 195 3.47 -4.63 -0.75
N ASN A 196 2.49 -4.81 0.13
CA ASN A 196 2.61 -5.66 1.31
C ASN A 196 2.72 -7.15 0.96
N ILE A 197 2.00 -7.63 -0.06
CA ILE A 197 2.13 -9.00 -0.55
C ILE A 197 3.55 -9.22 -1.08
N LEU A 198 4.02 -8.32 -1.96
CA LEU A 198 5.36 -8.40 -2.53
C LEU A 198 6.43 -8.39 -1.43
N GLY A 199 6.34 -7.44 -0.49
CA GLY A 199 7.23 -7.38 0.67
C GLY A 199 7.20 -8.66 1.50
N SER A 200 6.01 -9.21 1.76
CA SER A 200 5.88 -10.37 2.64
C SER A 200 6.46 -11.67 2.09
N VAL A 201 6.54 -11.78 0.76
CA VAL A 201 7.14 -12.94 0.08
C VAL A 201 8.68 -12.92 0.15
N PHE A 202 9.31 -11.75 0.32
CA PHE A 202 10.77 -11.61 0.33
C PHE A 202 11.36 -11.24 1.70
N TYR A 203 10.67 -10.43 2.50
CA TYR A 203 11.22 -9.92 3.76
C TYR A 203 11.49 -11.02 4.79
N GLY A 204 10.66 -12.07 4.82
CA GLY A 204 10.85 -13.20 5.73
C GLY A 204 12.20 -13.90 5.57
N SER A 205 12.58 -14.25 4.35
CA SER A 205 13.84 -14.95 4.07
C SER A 205 15.07 -14.06 4.32
N ILE A 206 14.98 -12.76 3.98
CA ILE A 206 16.03 -11.77 4.25
C ILE A 206 16.23 -11.60 5.76
N LEU A 207 15.14 -11.43 6.52
CA LEU A 207 15.21 -11.35 7.98
C LEU A 207 15.83 -12.62 8.57
N GLY A 208 15.40 -13.79 8.09
CA GLY A 208 15.97 -15.07 8.50
C GLY A 208 17.47 -15.18 8.25
N LEU A 209 17.96 -14.64 7.12
CA LEU A 209 19.38 -14.61 6.78
C LEU A 209 20.18 -13.74 7.75
N PHE A 210 19.68 -12.54 8.08
CA PHE A 210 20.31 -11.68 9.08
C PHE A 210 20.32 -12.32 10.47
N LEU A 211 19.19 -12.88 10.91
CA LEU A 211 19.10 -13.55 12.21
C LEU A 211 20.01 -14.78 12.28
N ALA A 212 20.08 -15.57 11.21
CA ALA A 212 21.02 -16.68 11.13
C ALA A 212 22.48 -16.21 11.25
N ALA A 213 22.85 -15.12 10.57
CA ALA A 213 24.19 -14.56 10.63
C ALA A 213 24.57 -14.05 12.04
N PHE A 214 23.65 -13.40 12.76
CA PHE A 214 23.93 -12.87 14.10
C PHE A 214 23.87 -13.92 15.21
N PHE A 215 22.87 -14.80 15.19
CA PHE A 215 22.57 -15.70 16.30
C PHE A 215 23.10 -17.12 16.10
N ILE A 216 23.30 -17.58 14.86
CA ILE A 216 23.79 -18.93 14.55
C ILE A 216 25.29 -18.85 14.21
N ARG A 217 26.12 -18.55 15.22
CA ARG A 217 27.59 -18.43 15.12
C ARG A 217 28.30 -19.64 14.48
N ARG A 218 27.63 -20.79 14.42
CA ARG A 218 28.16 -22.04 13.87
C ARG A 218 27.88 -22.24 12.38
N ALA A 219 27.01 -21.43 11.76
CA ALA A 219 26.65 -21.57 10.35
C ALA A 219 27.64 -20.81 9.45
N THR A 220 28.14 -21.46 8.40
CA THR A 220 28.99 -20.81 7.40
C THR A 220 28.15 -20.05 6.39
N GLY A 221 28.76 -19.07 5.71
CA GLY A 221 28.06 -18.25 4.70
C GLY A 221 27.37 -19.08 3.62
N SER A 222 27.99 -20.18 3.18
CA SER A 222 27.39 -21.10 2.21
C SER A 222 26.14 -21.79 2.75
N ALA A 223 26.16 -22.27 4.00
CA ALA A 223 24.99 -22.92 4.60
C ALA A 223 23.81 -21.95 4.74
N VAL A 224 24.07 -20.71 5.14
CA VAL A 224 23.05 -19.65 5.24
C VAL A 224 22.51 -19.27 3.86
N PHE A 225 23.37 -19.17 2.84
CA PHE A 225 22.96 -18.87 1.47
C PHE A 225 22.01 -19.92 0.90
N PHE A 226 22.35 -21.21 0.97
CA PHE A 226 21.48 -22.27 0.48
C PHE A 226 20.20 -22.40 1.32
N ALA A 227 20.26 -22.18 2.63
CA ALA A 227 19.07 -22.13 3.48
C ALA A 227 18.10 -21.02 3.04
N ALA A 228 18.62 -19.81 2.74
CA ALA A 228 17.82 -18.71 2.22
C ALA A 228 17.19 -19.04 0.86
N LEU A 229 17.94 -19.69 -0.04
CA LEU A 229 17.42 -20.09 -1.35
C LEU A 229 16.28 -21.12 -1.23
N PHE A 230 16.45 -22.14 -0.39
CA PHE A 230 15.40 -23.14 -0.15
C PHE A 230 14.19 -22.55 0.58
N ALA A 231 14.41 -21.65 1.55
CA ALA A 231 13.33 -20.94 2.22
C ALA A 231 12.55 -20.06 1.23
N GLN A 232 13.23 -19.35 0.33
CA GLN A 232 12.58 -18.54 -0.69
C GLN A 232 11.75 -19.40 -1.66
N ALA A 233 12.31 -20.54 -2.11
CA ALA A 233 11.58 -21.48 -2.96
C ALA A 233 10.34 -22.04 -2.25
N LEU A 234 10.45 -22.38 -0.97
CA LEU A 234 9.31 -22.83 -0.15
C LEU A 234 8.23 -21.76 -0.08
N VAL A 235 8.60 -20.50 0.19
CA VAL A 235 7.63 -19.39 0.24
C VAL A 235 6.92 -19.20 -1.10
N PHE A 236 7.64 -19.29 -2.23
CA PHE A 236 7.00 -19.22 -3.56
C PHE A 236 6.04 -20.38 -3.82
N ILE A 237 6.40 -21.60 -3.43
CA ILE A 237 5.51 -22.78 -3.56
C ILE A 237 4.26 -22.57 -2.71
N LEU A 238 4.41 -22.14 -1.46
CA LEU A 238 3.26 -21.88 -0.58
C LEU A 238 2.38 -20.74 -1.12
N PHE A 239 2.99 -19.67 -1.63
CA PHE A 239 2.26 -18.57 -2.26
C PHE A 239 1.44 -19.03 -3.46
N ALA A 240 1.95 -19.96 -4.26
CA ALA A 240 1.25 -20.49 -5.44
C ALA A 240 0.18 -21.55 -5.10
N THR A 241 0.34 -22.29 -3.99
CA THR A 241 -0.49 -23.47 -3.67
C THR A 241 -1.46 -23.28 -2.52
N THR A 242 -1.25 -22.28 -1.66
CA THR A 242 -2.03 -22.10 -0.43
C THR A 242 -2.68 -20.72 -0.36
N ASN A 243 -3.86 -20.66 0.25
CA ASN A 243 -4.58 -19.40 0.49
C ASN A 243 -4.37 -18.94 1.95
N ILE A 244 -3.10 -18.77 2.33
CA ILE A 244 -2.72 -18.26 3.65
C ILE A 244 -2.60 -16.74 3.56
N GLY A 245 -3.01 -16.03 4.61
CA GLY A 245 -2.83 -14.58 4.69
C GLY A 245 -1.36 -14.17 4.50
N TYR A 246 -1.12 -13.17 3.65
CA TYR A 246 0.22 -12.85 3.14
C TYR A 246 1.27 -12.55 4.23
N LEU A 247 0.85 -12.07 5.40
CA LEU A 247 1.74 -11.78 6.53
C LEU A 247 2.44 -13.05 7.07
N TRP A 248 1.83 -14.22 6.93
CA TRP A 248 2.42 -15.49 7.38
C TRP A 248 3.66 -15.88 6.58
N TYR A 249 3.78 -15.46 5.32
CA TYR A 249 4.96 -15.75 4.50
C TYR A 249 6.25 -15.17 5.12
N ASN A 250 6.15 -14.04 5.82
CA ASN A 250 7.28 -13.48 6.56
C ASN A 250 7.76 -14.44 7.66
N PHE A 251 6.82 -14.94 8.46
CA PHE A 251 7.13 -15.84 9.56
C PHE A 251 7.69 -17.16 9.05
N ILE A 252 7.03 -17.75 8.04
CA ILE A 252 7.44 -19.03 7.44
C ILE A 252 8.81 -18.91 6.80
N GLY A 253 9.05 -17.86 6.00
CA GLY A 253 10.34 -17.62 5.35
C GLY A 253 11.47 -17.48 6.38
N CYS A 254 11.25 -16.68 7.44
CA CYS A 254 12.23 -16.50 8.50
C CYS A 254 12.53 -17.80 9.25
N ALA A 255 11.47 -18.50 9.70
CA ALA A 255 11.60 -19.77 10.40
C ALA A 255 12.30 -20.85 9.54
N ALA A 256 11.97 -20.91 8.24
CA ALA A 256 12.59 -21.83 7.31
C ALA A 256 14.11 -21.59 7.22
N VAL A 257 14.58 -20.34 7.12
CA VAL A 257 16.02 -20.06 7.12
C VAL A 257 16.69 -20.47 8.44
N LEU A 258 16.08 -20.13 9.57
CA LEU A 258 16.62 -20.44 10.90
C LEU A 258 16.69 -21.95 11.18
N VAL A 259 15.81 -22.75 10.58
CA VAL A 259 15.81 -24.21 10.70
C VAL A 259 16.76 -24.85 9.67
N LEU A 260 16.71 -24.40 8.42
CA LEU A 260 17.50 -25.00 7.33
C LEU A 260 18.99 -24.70 7.47
N ALA A 261 19.37 -23.50 7.91
CA ALA A 261 20.78 -23.12 8.07
C ALA A 261 21.58 -24.08 8.99
N PRO A 262 21.16 -24.38 10.23
CA PRO A 262 21.87 -25.32 11.09
C PRO A 262 21.77 -26.77 10.61
N VAL A 263 20.68 -27.16 9.94
CA VAL A 263 20.53 -28.50 9.35
C VAL A 263 21.54 -28.70 8.22
N LEU A 264 21.59 -27.78 7.25
CA LEU A 264 22.52 -27.83 6.13
C LEU A 264 23.98 -27.73 6.59
N GLN A 265 24.25 -26.93 7.62
CA GLN A 265 25.57 -26.86 8.24
C GLN A 265 26.00 -28.22 8.82
N LYS A 266 25.07 -28.92 9.47
CA LYS A 266 25.33 -30.22 10.09
C LYS A 266 25.34 -31.39 9.11
N THR A 267 24.84 -31.25 7.89
CA THR A 267 24.77 -32.36 6.92
C THR A 267 25.81 -32.19 5.82
N ILE A 268 25.69 -31.12 5.03
CA ILE A 268 26.45 -30.91 3.79
C ILE A 268 27.74 -30.13 4.06
N PHE A 269 27.70 -29.13 4.95
CA PHE A 269 28.83 -28.22 5.16
C PHE A 269 29.64 -28.51 6.44
N ARG A 270 29.62 -29.75 6.94
CA ARG A 270 30.38 -30.18 8.15
C ARG A 270 31.87 -29.81 8.07
N GLY A 271 32.50 -29.97 6.91
CA GLY A 271 33.94 -29.70 6.73
C GLY A 271 34.31 -28.21 6.73
N ALA A 272 33.38 -27.32 6.38
CA ALA A 272 33.64 -25.88 6.26
C ALA A 272 33.85 -25.17 7.61
N GLN A 273 33.44 -25.80 8.72
CA GLN A 273 33.70 -25.31 10.08
C GLN A 273 35.18 -25.38 10.46
N SER A 274 35.94 -26.32 9.89
CA SER A 274 37.37 -26.49 10.22
C SER A 274 38.28 -25.40 9.64
N LEU A 275 37.84 -24.75 8.55
CA LEU A 275 38.60 -23.72 7.82
C LEU A 275 38.30 -22.29 8.30
N ALA A 276 37.15 -22.05 8.94
CA ALA A 276 36.75 -20.73 9.43
C ALA A 276 37.24 -20.43 10.85
N GLY A 277 37.83 -21.42 11.53
CA GLY A 277 38.38 -21.30 12.90
C GLY A 277 39.89 -21.43 13.00
N ALA A 278 40.60 -21.52 11.87
CA ALA A 278 42.06 -21.48 11.75
C ALA A 278 42.49 -20.13 11.16
#